data_AF-A0A835S2Y0-F1
#
_entry.id   AF-A0A835S2Y0-F1
#
_cell.length_a   1.000
_cell.length_b   1.000
_cell.length_c   1.000
_cell.angle_alpha   90.00
_cell.angle_beta   90.00
_cell.angle_gamma   90.00
#
_symmetry.space_group_name_H-M   'P 1'
#
loop_
_entity.id
_entity.type
_entity.pdbx_description
1 polymer ?
#
loop_
_entity_poly.entity_id
_entity_poly.type
_entity_poly.pdbx_seq_one_letter_code
_entity_poly.pdbx_strand_id
1 'polypeptide(L)'
;MVSPVLEEGATSVKAIFPPGTWYNLFDMTKFVISHDDQYVTLDAPLNEVNVHVYQSTILPMQQGGMLSKVARTTPFTLVVTFPFGTAQADAKGKVFVDDDERPQMKLVDGEASYVEFYATLHDKMVKVWSNVKMGKYSLEKGLIIEKIRFLGIHGVSQEFEIFVDEERVLDLSDVYVSPSRQEDKLGENKSKNLIIDVLGLALPLGKKFSMSLKMAPLSD
;
A
#
# COMPACT_ATOMS: atom_id res chain seq x y z
N MET A 1 6.00 10.17 -6.38
CA MET A 1 7.01 11.00 -7.06
C MET A 1 7.59 10.21 -8.22
N VAL A 2 7.76 10.86 -9.37
CA VAL A 2 8.39 10.27 -10.57
C VAL A 2 9.65 11.06 -10.85
N SER A 3 10.78 10.37 -11.00
CA SER A 3 12.10 10.96 -11.23
C SER A 3 12.68 10.43 -12.54
N PRO A 4 12.30 11.01 -13.70
CA PRO A 4 12.73 10.52 -15.00
C PRO A 4 14.16 10.94 -15.33
N VAL A 5 14.86 10.14 -16.13
CA VAL A 5 16.11 10.55 -16.80
C VAL A 5 15.75 11.50 -17.94
N LEU A 6 16.45 12.63 -18.04
CA LEU A 6 16.21 13.67 -19.04
C LEU A 6 17.41 13.95 -19.95
N GLU A 7 18.55 13.28 -19.69
CA GLU A 7 19.79 13.44 -20.44
C GLU A 7 20.05 12.19 -21.31
N GLU A 8 20.44 12.40 -22.57
CA GLU A 8 20.71 11.32 -23.51
C GLU A 8 21.89 10.46 -23.01
N GLY A 9 21.70 9.13 -23.02
CA GLY A 9 22.73 8.17 -22.62
C GLY A 9 22.98 8.07 -21.11
N ALA A 10 22.31 8.86 -20.27
CA ALA A 10 22.46 8.78 -18.83
C ALA A 10 21.81 7.51 -18.26
N THR A 11 22.48 6.89 -17.29
CA THR A 11 22.01 5.67 -16.59
C THR A 11 21.74 5.91 -15.10
N SER A 12 21.67 7.18 -14.71
CA SER A 12 21.33 7.63 -13.36
C SER A 12 20.65 8.98 -13.42
N VAL A 13 19.94 9.34 -12.35
CA VAL A 13 19.26 10.63 -12.21
C VAL A 13 19.50 11.19 -10.82
N LYS A 14 19.81 12.49 -10.73
CA LYS A 14 19.80 13.22 -9.46
C LYS A 14 18.40 13.73 -9.19
N ALA A 15 17.79 13.29 -8.10
CA ALA A 15 16.45 13.69 -7.69
C ALA A 15 16.48 14.28 -6.28
N ILE A 16 15.71 15.34 -6.05
CA ILE A 16 15.48 15.87 -4.70
C ILE A 16 14.31 15.11 -4.09
N PHE A 17 14.50 14.60 -2.87
CA PHE A 17 13.45 13.99 -2.06
C PHE A 17 13.09 14.91 -0.91
N PRO A 18 11.84 15.37 -0.78
CA PRO A 18 11.38 16.04 0.44
C PRO A 18 11.62 15.16 1.68
N PRO A 19 11.82 15.75 2.88
CA PRO A 19 12.09 14.99 4.09
C PRO A 19 11.05 13.90 4.38
N GLY A 20 11.51 12.70 4.70
CA GLY A 20 10.69 11.53 4.98
C GLY A 20 11.14 10.27 4.24
N THR A 21 10.35 9.21 4.35
CA THR A 21 10.61 7.90 3.75
C THR A 21 9.86 7.76 2.44
N TRP A 22 10.56 7.28 1.41
CA TRP A 22 10.07 7.10 0.06
C TRP A 22 10.33 5.67 -0.41
N TYR A 23 9.27 4.91 -0.67
CA TYR A 23 9.36 3.51 -1.09
C TYR A 23 9.31 3.39 -2.61
N ASN A 24 10.19 2.61 -3.22
CA ASN A 24 10.20 2.40 -4.67
C ASN A 24 8.98 1.54 -5.09
N LEU A 25 8.18 2.06 -6.01
CA LEU A 25 6.92 1.44 -6.43
C LEU A 25 7.12 0.19 -7.30
N PHE A 26 8.22 0.11 -8.04
CA PHE A 26 8.56 -1.03 -8.89
C PHE A 26 9.31 -2.12 -8.11
N ASP A 27 10.07 -1.74 -7.10
CA ASP A 27 10.76 -2.65 -6.20
C ASP A 27 10.62 -2.18 -4.74
N MET A 28 9.55 -2.65 -4.10
CA MET A 28 9.18 -2.28 -2.72
C MET A 28 10.17 -2.74 -1.64
N THR A 29 11.17 -3.53 -2.02
CA THR A 29 12.31 -3.84 -1.14
C THR A 29 13.21 -2.63 -0.97
N LYS A 30 13.19 -1.68 -1.89
CA LYS A 30 14.04 -0.48 -1.86
C LYS A 30 13.27 0.73 -1.35
N PHE A 31 13.95 1.54 -0.54
CA PHE A 31 13.46 2.84 -0.11
C PHE A 31 14.59 3.86 0.03
N VAL A 32 14.21 5.13 0.11
CA VAL A 32 15.07 6.28 0.36
C VAL A 32 14.56 6.98 1.63
N ILE A 33 15.44 7.22 2.58
CA ILE A 33 15.17 8.13 3.70
C ILE A 33 15.84 9.46 3.36
N SER A 34 15.04 10.53 3.33
CA SER A 34 15.53 11.88 3.12
C SER A 34 15.40 12.68 4.43
N HIS A 35 16.49 13.32 4.86
CA HIS A 35 16.52 14.12 6.10
C HIS A 35 16.43 15.63 5.83
N ASP A 36 16.91 16.06 4.67
CA ASP A 36 16.91 17.41 4.14
C ASP A 36 16.66 17.36 2.62
N ASP A 37 16.37 18.48 1.97
CA ASP A 37 16.09 18.55 0.52
C ASP A 37 17.35 18.27 -0.35
N GLN A 38 18.17 17.31 0.05
CA GLN A 38 19.37 16.88 -0.64
C GLN A 38 19.05 16.09 -1.90
N TYR A 39 19.97 16.20 -2.86
CA TYR A 39 19.95 15.40 -4.07
C TYR A 39 20.39 13.97 -3.74
N VAL A 40 19.55 13.00 -4.07
CA VAL A 40 19.87 11.59 -4.10
C VAL A 40 20.16 11.19 -5.53
N THR A 41 21.28 10.48 -5.76
CA THR A 41 21.57 9.90 -7.07
C THR A 41 20.94 8.51 -7.13
N LEU A 42 20.02 8.32 -8.07
CA LEU A 42 19.30 7.07 -8.28
C LEU A 42 19.82 6.37 -9.52
N ASP A 43 20.00 5.05 -9.44
CA ASP A 43 20.22 4.21 -10.62
C ASP A 43 19.00 4.29 -11.54
N ALA A 44 19.22 4.46 -12.83
CA ALA A 44 18.17 4.49 -13.84
C ALA A 44 18.68 3.78 -15.11
N PRO A 45 18.91 2.45 -15.06
CA PRO A 45 19.26 1.68 -16.24
C PRO A 45 18.15 1.80 -17.30
N LEU A 46 18.46 1.45 -18.55
CA LEU A 46 17.63 1.71 -19.73
C LEU A 46 16.14 1.31 -19.58
N ASN A 47 15.84 0.28 -18.79
CA ASN A 47 14.51 -0.30 -18.60
C ASN A 47 13.85 0.06 -17.26
N GLU A 48 14.37 1.04 -16.52
CA GLU A 48 13.87 1.41 -15.20
C GLU A 48 13.59 2.92 -15.11
N VAL A 49 12.41 3.28 -14.59
CA VAL A 49 12.08 4.64 -14.23
C VAL A 49 11.87 4.70 -12.72
N ASN A 50 12.51 5.66 -12.07
CA ASN A 50 12.40 5.82 -10.63
C ASN A 50 11.03 6.40 -10.23
N VAL A 51 10.21 5.58 -9.57
CA VAL A 51 8.91 5.99 -9.04
C VAL A 51 8.82 5.60 -7.58
N HIS A 52 8.46 6.56 -6.73
CA HIS A 52 8.41 6.38 -5.29
C HIS A 52 7.06 6.81 -4.69
N VAL A 53 6.57 6.06 -3.71
CA VAL A 53 5.42 6.40 -2.87
C VAL A 53 5.92 6.95 -1.53
N TYR A 54 5.33 8.05 -1.08
CA TYR A 54 5.70 8.68 0.19
C TYR A 54 5.14 7.88 1.38
N GLN A 55 5.78 7.98 2.54
CA GLN A 55 5.26 7.46 3.80
C GLN A 55 3.85 7.98 4.13
N SER A 56 3.17 7.34 5.06
CA SER A 56 1.83 7.72 5.52
C SER A 56 0.75 7.68 4.43
N THR A 57 0.95 6.85 3.41
CA THR A 57 0.04 6.70 2.26
C THR A 57 -0.52 5.29 2.23
N ILE A 58 -1.83 5.16 1.95
CA ILE A 58 -2.44 3.90 1.54
C ILE A 58 -2.73 4.02 0.04
N LEU A 59 -2.06 3.18 -0.75
CA LEU A 59 -2.19 3.15 -2.21
C LEU A 59 -2.98 1.89 -2.62
N PRO A 60 -4.23 2.04 -3.07
CA PRO A 60 -5.00 0.96 -3.68
C PRO A 60 -4.46 0.70 -5.09
N MET A 61 -4.13 -0.56 -5.38
CA MET A 61 -3.60 -1.00 -6.67
C MET A 61 -4.42 -2.18 -7.19
N GLN A 62 -4.51 -2.31 -8.50
CA GLN A 62 -5.03 -3.48 -9.19
C GLN A 62 -3.95 -4.04 -10.10
N GLN A 63 -4.02 -5.33 -10.43
CA GLN A 63 -3.11 -5.90 -11.40
C GLN A 63 -3.37 -5.28 -12.77
N GLY A 64 -2.29 -4.83 -13.42
CA GLY A 64 -2.36 -4.33 -14.79
C GLY A 64 -2.81 -5.41 -15.77
N GLY A 65 -3.39 -4.96 -16.89
CA GLY A 65 -3.77 -5.83 -18.00
C GLY A 65 -3.65 -5.08 -19.32
N MET A 66 -3.65 -5.82 -20.43
CA MET A 66 -3.57 -5.22 -21.78
C MET A 66 -4.72 -4.25 -22.06
N LEU A 67 -5.87 -4.44 -21.42
CA LEU A 67 -7.04 -3.57 -21.51
C LEU A 67 -7.43 -3.09 -20.11
N SER A 68 -7.75 -1.80 -19.97
CA SER A 68 -8.25 -1.23 -18.71
C SER A 68 -9.49 -1.96 -18.21
N LYS A 69 -10.38 -2.37 -19.11
CA LYS A 69 -11.59 -3.16 -18.78
C LYS A 69 -11.27 -4.48 -18.08
N VAL A 70 -10.15 -5.12 -18.42
CA VAL A 70 -9.70 -6.37 -17.77
C VAL A 70 -8.99 -6.07 -16.45
N ALA A 71 -8.13 -5.04 -16.41
CA ALA A 71 -7.45 -4.63 -15.18
C ALA A 71 -8.46 -4.25 -14.07
N ARG A 72 -9.56 -3.58 -14.44
CA ARG A 72 -10.60 -3.14 -13.50
C ARG A 72 -11.37 -4.28 -12.83
N THR A 73 -11.29 -5.51 -13.35
CA THR A 73 -11.91 -6.69 -12.73
C THR A 73 -10.96 -7.47 -11.83
N THR A 74 -9.67 -7.12 -11.78
CA THR A 74 -8.72 -7.83 -10.91
C THR A 74 -8.91 -7.40 -9.45
N PRO A 75 -8.60 -8.25 -8.47
CA PRO A 75 -8.63 -7.86 -7.07
C PRO A 75 -7.72 -6.67 -6.73
N PHE A 76 -8.03 -6.00 -5.63
CA PHE A 76 -7.21 -4.92 -5.09
C PHE A 76 -6.11 -5.43 -4.17
N THR A 77 -4.93 -4.85 -4.32
CA THR A 77 -3.87 -4.84 -3.31
C THR A 77 -3.83 -3.46 -2.64
N LEU A 78 -3.85 -3.39 -1.31
CA LEU A 78 -3.57 -2.15 -0.59
C LEU A 78 -2.11 -2.11 -0.17
N VAL A 79 -1.36 -1.09 -0.61
CA VAL A 79 -0.01 -0.82 -0.12
C VAL A 79 -0.09 0.26 0.96
N VAL A 80 0.20 -0.09 2.20
CA VAL A 80 0.20 0.78 3.37
C VAL A 80 1.65 1.15 3.70
N THR A 81 1.97 2.43 3.67
CA THR A 81 3.32 2.92 3.96
C THR A 81 3.37 3.68 5.27
N PHE A 82 4.32 3.35 6.13
CA PHE A 82 4.63 4.11 7.35
C PHE A 82 6.01 4.77 7.24
N PRO A 83 6.32 5.79 8.05
CA PRO A 83 7.67 6.32 8.18
C PRO A 83 8.64 5.25 8.68
N PHE A 84 9.86 5.21 8.15
CA PHE A 84 10.87 4.27 8.63
C PHE A 84 11.28 4.59 10.07
N GLY A 85 11.41 3.53 10.89
CA GLY A 85 11.99 3.64 12.24
C GLY A 85 11.10 4.31 13.29
N THR A 86 9.82 4.54 12.99
CA THR A 86 8.85 5.08 13.96
C THR A 86 8.07 3.97 14.67
N ALA A 87 7.73 4.20 15.94
CA ALA A 87 6.77 3.38 16.68
C ALA A 87 5.33 3.88 16.55
N GLN A 88 5.13 5.09 16.01
CA GLN A 88 3.81 5.68 15.85
C GLN A 88 3.68 6.41 14.52
N ALA A 89 2.64 6.10 13.77
CA ALA A 89 2.32 6.78 12.52
C ALA A 89 0.90 6.49 12.06
N ASP A 90 0.36 7.40 11.26
CA ASP A 90 -0.89 7.21 10.55
C ASP A 90 -0.65 7.14 9.04
N ALA A 91 -1.51 6.43 8.33
CA ALA A 91 -1.56 6.42 6.88
C ALA A 91 -3.00 6.56 6.38
N LYS A 92 -3.20 7.22 5.23
CA LYS A 92 -4.52 7.42 4.63
C LYS A 92 -4.49 7.20 3.13
N GLY A 93 -5.62 6.75 2.59
CA GLY A 93 -5.81 6.57 1.16
C GLY A 93 -7.27 6.58 0.81
N LYS A 94 -7.57 6.59 -0.49
CA LYS A 94 -8.95 6.53 -0.98
C LYS A 94 -9.00 5.93 -2.37
N VAL A 95 -10.13 5.33 -2.70
CA VAL A 95 -10.45 4.89 -4.05
C VAL A 95 -11.88 5.30 -4.40
N PHE A 96 -12.07 5.74 -5.63
CA PHE A 96 -13.38 5.93 -6.24
C PHE A 96 -13.51 4.91 -7.37
N VAL A 97 -14.63 4.20 -7.43
CA VAL A 97 -14.89 3.18 -8.44
C VAL A 97 -16.27 3.39 -9.02
N ASP A 98 -16.36 3.54 -10.33
CA ASP A 98 -17.62 3.62 -11.08
C ASP A 98 -17.50 2.78 -12.37
N ASP A 99 -18.39 3.01 -13.34
CA ASP A 99 -18.38 2.32 -14.64
C ASP A 99 -17.42 2.93 -15.67
N ASP A 100 -16.84 4.12 -15.45
CA ASP A 100 -15.95 4.86 -16.37
C ASP A 100 -16.62 5.27 -17.70
N GLU A 101 -17.95 5.13 -17.82
CA GLU A 101 -18.69 5.44 -19.05
C GLU A 101 -19.52 6.72 -18.92
N ARG A 102 -19.63 7.27 -17.70
CA ARG A 102 -20.44 8.45 -17.41
C ARG A 102 -19.68 9.76 -17.66
N PRO A 103 -20.34 10.77 -18.28
CA PRO A 103 -19.72 12.08 -18.49
C PRO A 103 -19.40 12.86 -17.21
N GLN A 104 -20.05 12.55 -16.09
CA GLN A 104 -19.88 13.25 -14.82
C GLN A 104 -19.56 12.26 -13.71
N MET A 105 -18.48 12.55 -12.98
CA MET A 105 -18.08 11.80 -11.79
C MET A 105 -19.05 12.12 -10.63
N LYS A 106 -19.99 11.21 -10.36
CA LYS A 106 -20.99 11.36 -9.29
C LYS A 106 -20.99 10.16 -8.37
N LEU A 107 -21.16 10.43 -7.07
CA LEU A 107 -21.29 9.40 -6.05
C LEU A 107 -22.78 9.07 -5.83
N VAL A 108 -23.28 8.07 -6.55
CA VAL A 108 -24.67 7.58 -6.51
C VAL A 108 -24.66 6.10 -6.14
N ASP A 109 -25.55 5.67 -5.24
CA ASP A 109 -25.59 4.27 -4.80
C ASP A 109 -25.96 3.32 -5.95
N GLY A 110 -25.25 2.20 -6.03
CA GLY A 110 -25.33 1.23 -7.14
C GLY A 110 -24.62 1.68 -8.41
N GLU A 111 -24.17 2.92 -8.46
CA GLU A 111 -23.57 3.53 -9.63
C GLU A 111 -22.07 3.76 -9.41
N ALA A 112 -21.66 4.25 -8.24
CA ALA A 112 -20.27 4.42 -7.88
C ALA A 112 -20.07 4.11 -6.40
N SER A 113 -18.86 3.68 -6.04
CA SER A 113 -18.41 3.48 -4.67
C SER A 113 -17.23 4.37 -4.34
N TYR A 114 -17.22 4.92 -3.14
CA TYR A 114 -16.10 5.70 -2.62
C TYR A 114 -15.66 5.13 -1.28
N VAL A 115 -14.39 4.73 -1.20
CA VAL A 115 -13.83 4.08 -0.03
C VAL A 115 -12.65 4.90 0.47
N GLU A 116 -12.67 5.23 1.75
CA GLU A 116 -11.57 5.88 2.45
C GLU A 116 -10.89 4.84 3.34
N PHE A 117 -9.58 4.71 3.21
CA PHE A 117 -8.76 3.80 3.99
C PHE A 117 -7.94 4.57 5.01
N TYR A 118 -7.76 3.97 6.17
CA TYR A 118 -6.97 4.50 7.26
C TYR A 118 -6.12 3.37 7.84
N ALA A 119 -4.93 3.71 8.30
CA ALA A 119 -4.12 2.80 9.08
C ALA A 119 -3.37 3.56 10.17
N THR A 120 -3.14 2.89 11.30
CA THR A 120 -2.35 3.38 12.43
C THR A 120 -1.32 2.32 12.78
N LEU A 121 -0.08 2.75 12.96
CA LEU A 121 0.94 2.06 13.69
C LEU A 121 1.01 2.72 15.07
N HIS A 122 0.85 1.94 16.14
CA HIS A 122 1.07 2.40 17.52
C HIS A 122 1.76 1.30 18.31
N ASP A 123 2.99 1.57 18.74
CA ASP A 123 3.93 0.63 19.34
C ASP A 123 4.18 -0.60 18.46
N LYS A 124 3.40 -1.66 18.71
CA LYS A 124 3.48 -2.96 18.05
C LYS A 124 2.13 -3.36 17.45
N MET A 125 1.19 -2.45 17.35
CA MET A 125 -0.13 -2.72 16.77
C MET A 125 -0.26 -1.96 15.46
N VAL A 126 -0.51 -2.70 14.39
CA VAL A 126 -0.94 -2.14 13.11
C VAL A 126 -2.44 -2.37 12.99
N LYS A 127 -3.20 -1.31 12.78
CA LYS A 127 -4.62 -1.39 12.47
C LYS A 127 -4.86 -0.75 11.12
N VAL A 128 -5.64 -1.38 10.26
CA VAL A 128 -6.11 -0.83 8.97
C VAL A 128 -7.62 -1.00 8.89
N TRP A 129 -8.33 0.02 8.44
CA TRP A 129 -9.79 -0.01 8.34
C TRP A 129 -10.29 0.88 7.21
N SER A 130 -11.55 0.69 6.83
CA SER A 130 -12.21 1.47 5.79
C SER A 130 -13.50 2.14 6.25
N ASN A 131 -13.79 3.28 5.62
CA ASN A 131 -15.13 3.86 5.55
C ASN A 131 -15.61 3.75 4.11
N VAL A 132 -16.84 3.27 3.92
CA VAL A 132 -17.45 3.10 2.59
C VAL A 132 -18.65 4.02 2.44
N LYS A 133 -18.74 4.69 1.29
CA LYS A 133 -19.93 5.41 0.81
C LYS A 133 -20.37 4.78 -0.50
N MET A 134 -21.68 4.53 -0.62
CA MET A 134 -22.29 3.98 -1.84
C MET A 134 -21.66 2.66 -2.29
N GLY A 135 -21.48 1.71 -1.36
CA GLY A 135 -20.72 0.47 -1.59
C GLY A 135 -21.33 -0.50 -2.61
N LYS A 136 -22.60 -0.31 -2.99
CA LYS A 136 -23.36 -1.24 -3.81
C LYS A 136 -22.71 -1.53 -5.18
N TYR A 137 -22.13 -0.52 -5.84
CA TYR A 137 -21.46 -0.73 -7.12
C TYR A 137 -20.30 -1.75 -7.00
N SER A 138 -19.40 -1.54 -6.05
CA SER A 138 -18.29 -2.47 -5.81
C SER A 138 -18.76 -3.89 -5.44
N LEU A 139 -19.87 -4.00 -4.71
CA LEU A 139 -20.45 -5.30 -4.35
C LEU A 139 -21.04 -6.03 -5.55
N GLU A 140 -21.79 -5.35 -6.40
CA GLU A 140 -22.36 -5.93 -7.62
C GLU A 140 -21.28 -6.34 -8.62
N LYS A 141 -20.16 -5.62 -8.66
CA LYS A 141 -18.98 -5.97 -9.46
C LYS A 141 -18.10 -7.06 -8.82
N GLY A 142 -18.39 -7.48 -7.59
CA GLY A 142 -17.59 -8.48 -6.89
C GLY A 142 -16.14 -8.04 -6.61
N LEU A 143 -15.90 -6.73 -6.45
CA LEU A 143 -14.56 -6.21 -6.21
C LEU A 143 -14.13 -6.51 -4.77
N ILE A 144 -12.97 -7.13 -4.63
CA ILE A 144 -12.39 -7.54 -3.35
C ILE A 144 -10.99 -6.96 -3.16
N ILE A 145 -10.54 -6.91 -1.91
CA ILE A 145 -9.15 -6.70 -1.52
C ILE A 145 -8.57 -8.09 -1.21
N GLU A 146 -7.61 -8.54 -2.02
CA GLU A 146 -6.96 -9.85 -1.88
C GLU A 146 -5.69 -9.82 -1.01
N LYS A 147 -5.10 -8.62 -0.90
CA LYS A 147 -3.79 -8.43 -0.28
C LYS A 147 -3.67 -7.08 0.38
N ILE A 148 -3.04 -7.06 1.55
CA ILE A 148 -2.58 -5.84 2.20
C ILE A 148 -1.09 -5.96 2.46
N ARG A 149 -0.31 -5.04 1.91
CA ARG A 149 1.15 -4.95 2.06
C ARG A 149 1.50 -3.78 2.97
N PHE A 150 2.22 -4.05 4.04
CA PHE A 150 2.73 -3.03 4.96
C PHE A 150 4.22 -2.79 4.73
N LEU A 151 4.61 -1.52 4.63
CA LEU A 151 6.00 -1.06 4.49
C LEU A 151 6.38 -0.14 5.66
N GLY A 152 7.65 -0.18 6.07
CA GLY A 152 8.14 0.67 7.15
C GLY A 152 7.79 0.18 8.55
N ILE A 153 7.47 -1.10 8.70
CA ILE A 153 7.15 -1.71 10.00
C ILE A 153 8.24 -2.67 10.46
N HIS A 154 8.29 -2.86 11.78
CA HIS A 154 9.24 -3.75 12.44
C HIS A 154 8.51 -4.87 13.19
N GLY A 155 9.07 -6.08 13.12
CA GLY A 155 8.49 -7.28 13.72
C GLY A 155 7.65 -8.10 12.73
N VAL A 156 7.31 -9.32 13.12
CA VAL A 156 6.39 -10.19 12.38
C VAL A 156 5.33 -10.68 13.35
N SER A 157 4.10 -10.85 12.89
CA SER A 157 3.08 -11.55 13.64
C SER A 157 2.21 -12.39 12.72
N GLN A 158 1.73 -13.50 13.25
CA GLN A 158 0.68 -14.31 12.63
C GLN A 158 -0.67 -14.11 13.33
N GLU A 159 -0.71 -13.31 14.40
CA GLU A 159 -1.96 -13.00 15.11
C GLU A 159 -2.61 -11.77 14.49
N PHE A 160 -3.77 -12.00 13.87
CA PHE A 160 -4.59 -10.96 13.30
C PHE A 160 -6.06 -11.18 13.61
N GLU A 161 -6.81 -10.09 13.66
CA GLU A 161 -8.27 -10.09 13.76
C GLU A 161 -8.85 -9.27 12.62
N ILE A 162 -9.89 -9.78 11.97
CA ILE A 162 -10.58 -9.14 10.86
C ILE A 162 -12.06 -9.02 11.19
N PHE A 163 -12.62 -7.85 10.91
CA PHE A 163 -14.04 -7.56 10.99
C PHE A 163 -14.52 -7.00 9.66
N VAL A 164 -15.71 -7.41 9.21
CA VAL A 164 -16.40 -6.87 8.04
C VAL A 164 -17.80 -6.45 8.47
N ASP A 165 -18.16 -5.18 8.24
CA ASP A 165 -19.39 -4.54 8.76
C ASP A 165 -19.62 -4.83 10.26
N GLU A 166 -18.55 -4.73 11.06
CA GLU A 166 -18.53 -4.97 12.52
C GLU A 166 -18.70 -6.44 12.95
N GLU A 167 -18.86 -7.36 12.01
CA GLU A 167 -18.90 -8.80 12.28
C GLU A 167 -17.50 -9.42 12.18
N ARG A 168 -17.11 -10.22 13.18
CA ARG A 168 -15.82 -10.91 13.21
C ARG A 168 -15.78 -12.01 12.14
N VAL A 169 -14.74 -12.00 11.31
CA VAL A 169 -14.46 -13.11 10.37
C VAL A 169 -13.84 -14.26 11.16
N LEU A 170 -14.50 -15.43 11.15
CA LEU A 170 -14.08 -16.61 11.92
C LEU A 170 -13.21 -17.57 11.10
N ASP A 171 -13.54 -17.74 9.82
CA ASP A 171 -12.74 -18.56 8.91
C ASP A 171 -11.65 -17.70 8.26
N LEU A 172 -10.41 -17.95 8.66
CA LEU A 172 -9.21 -17.26 8.19
C LEU A 172 -8.18 -18.28 7.69
N SER A 173 -8.63 -19.50 7.34
CA SER A 173 -7.76 -20.62 6.94
C SER A 173 -6.91 -20.31 5.70
N ASP A 174 -7.43 -19.50 4.78
CA ASP A 174 -6.71 -19.05 3.58
C ASP A 174 -5.81 -17.84 3.84
N VAL A 175 -5.96 -17.15 4.99
CA VAL A 175 -5.23 -15.91 5.27
C VAL A 175 -3.89 -16.21 5.91
N TYR A 176 -2.80 -15.71 5.32
CA TYR A 176 -1.46 -15.91 5.84
C TYR A 176 -0.58 -14.67 5.70
N VAL A 177 0.44 -14.61 6.56
CA VAL A 177 1.39 -13.50 6.63
C VAL A 177 2.73 -13.94 6.05
N SER A 178 3.23 -13.18 5.06
CA SER A 178 4.51 -13.43 4.39
C SER A 178 5.46 -12.25 4.62
N PRO A 179 6.48 -12.38 5.48
CA PRO A 179 7.50 -11.36 5.68
C PRO A 179 8.60 -11.42 4.61
N SER A 180 9.12 -10.26 4.18
CA SER A 180 10.35 -10.16 3.40
C SER A 180 11.18 -8.93 3.84
N ARG A 181 12.47 -8.91 3.50
CA ARG A 181 13.39 -7.84 3.94
C ARG A 181 13.28 -6.59 3.09
N GLN A 182 13.50 -5.44 3.73
CA GLN A 182 13.66 -4.14 3.09
C GLN A 182 15.12 -3.69 3.16
N GLU A 183 15.63 -3.13 2.07
CA GLU A 183 16.99 -2.63 1.88
C GLU A 183 16.97 -1.12 1.65
N ASP A 184 17.76 -0.41 2.44
CA ASP A 184 18.00 1.03 2.28
C ASP A 184 18.95 1.26 1.10
N LYS A 185 18.50 2.00 0.08
CA LYS A 185 19.33 2.32 -1.10
C LYS A 185 20.55 3.18 -0.76
N LEU A 186 20.48 3.96 0.32
CA LEU A 186 21.61 4.78 0.77
C LEU A 186 22.58 4.00 1.66
N GLY A 187 22.20 2.79 2.11
CA GLY A 187 23.07 1.92 2.90
C GLY A 187 23.43 2.46 4.29
N GLU A 188 22.81 3.56 4.72
CA GLU A 188 23.10 4.21 5.99
C GLU A 188 22.43 3.49 7.18
N ASN A 189 21.27 2.85 6.94
CA ASN A 189 20.53 2.13 7.97
C ASN A 189 20.60 0.60 7.81
N LYS A 190 21.26 -0.08 8.77
CA LYS A 190 21.31 -1.56 8.87
C LYS A 190 20.11 -2.19 9.60
N SER A 191 19.08 -1.40 9.93
CA SER A 191 17.93 -1.87 10.70
C SER A 191 17.09 -2.88 9.90
N LYS A 192 16.70 -3.99 10.56
CA LYS A 192 15.95 -5.11 9.98
C LYS A 192 14.45 -4.75 9.86
N ASN A 193 14.08 -3.85 8.94
CA ASN A 193 12.66 -3.64 8.62
C ASN A 193 12.14 -4.65 7.60
N LEU A 194 10.84 -4.89 7.67
CA LEU A 194 10.17 -5.93 6.90
C LEU A 194 9.05 -5.34 6.05
N ILE A 195 8.90 -5.91 4.87
CA ILE A 195 7.65 -5.89 4.14
C ILE A 195 6.81 -7.01 4.73
N ILE A 196 5.59 -6.69 5.13
CA ILE A 196 4.64 -7.69 5.61
C ILE A 196 3.48 -7.75 4.63
N ASP A 197 3.35 -8.88 3.94
CA ASP A 197 2.21 -9.17 3.10
C ASP A 197 1.19 -10.01 3.86
N VAL A 198 -0.03 -9.50 4.02
CA VAL A 198 -1.20 -10.31 4.40
C VAL A 198 -1.90 -10.71 3.11
N LEU A 199 -1.93 -12.02 2.85
CA LEU A 199 -2.37 -12.64 1.60
C LEU A 199 -3.59 -13.54 1.86
N GLY A 200 -4.25 -13.97 0.79
CA GLY A 200 -5.42 -14.85 0.87
C GLY A 200 -6.68 -14.17 1.41
N LEU A 201 -6.70 -12.83 1.40
CA LEU A 201 -7.87 -12.07 1.80
C LEU A 201 -8.96 -12.15 0.71
N ALA A 202 -10.20 -11.94 1.12
CA ALA A 202 -11.34 -11.78 0.22
C ALA A 202 -12.28 -10.68 0.74
N LEU A 203 -11.71 -9.54 1.17
CA LEU A 203 -12.50 -8.47 1.81
C LEU A 203 -13.32 -7.72 0.75
N PRO A 204 -14.65 -7.65 0.85
CA PRO A 204 -15.45 -6.93 -0.14
C PRO A 204 -15.14 -5.42 -0.08
N LEU A 205 -14.73 -4.84 -1.22
CA LEU A 205 -14.38 -3.41 -1.29
C LEU A 205 -15.55 -2.49 -0.90
N GLY A 206 -16.78 -2.93 -1.20
CA GLY A 206 -18.01 -2.19 -0.90
C GLY A 206 -18.53 -2.35 0.53
N LYS A 207 -17.81 -3.05 1.43
CA LYS A 207 -18.15 -3.16 2.86
C LYS A 207 -17.09 -2.49 3.73
N LYS A 208 -17.49 -2.02 4.91
CA LYS A 208 -16.51 -1.55 5.89
C LYS A 208 -15.72 -2.76 6.37
N PHE A 209 -14.42 -2.61 6.55
CA PHE A 209 -13.62 -3.62 7.23
C PHE A 209 -12.71 -2.98 8.27
N SER A 210 -12.25 -3.79 9.22
CA SER A 210 -11.10 -3.45 10.04
C SER A 210 -10.25 -4.70 10.26
N MET A 211 -8.93 -4.54 10.20
CA MET A 211 -7.96 -5.58 10.48
C MET A 211 -6.93 -5.04 11.46
N SER A 212 -6.57 -5.83 12.47
CA SER A 212 -5.52 -5.50 13.45
C SER A 212 -4.49 -6.61 13.49
N LEU A 213 -3.21 -6.23 13.52
CA LEU A 213 -2.05 -7.13 13.65
C LEU A 213 -1.22 -6.68 14.85
N LYS A 214 -0.87 -7.63 15.72
CA LYS A 214 0.01 -7.37 16.87
C LYS A 214 1.41 -7.88 16.58
N MET A 215 2.31 -7.01 16.18
CA MET A 215 3.70 -7.30 15.83
C MET A 215 4.48 -7.91 17.01
N ALA A 216 5.13 -9.06 16.80
CA ALA A 216 6.08 -9.61 17.74
C ALA A 216 7.50 -9.08 17.44
N PRO A 217 8.38 -8.95 18.44
CA PRO A 217 9.79 -8.65 18.21
C PRO A 217 10.42 -9.69 17.29
N LEU A 218 11.35 -9.26 16.44
CA LEU A 218 12.25 -10.19 15.76
C LEU A 218 13.14 -10.87 16.81
N SER A 219 13.18 -12.20 16.85
CA SER A 219 14.20 -12.93 17.60
C SER A 219 15.57 -12.62 16.99
N ASP A 220 16.54 -12.27 17.84
CA ASP A 220 17.89 -11.85 17.42
C ASP A 220 18.63 -12.90 16.60
#